data_AF-A0A1E4HLX4-F1
#
_entry.id   AF-A0A1E4HLX4-F1
#
_cell.length_a   1.000
_cell.length_b   1.000
_cell.length_c   1.000
_cell.angle_alpha   90.00
_cell.angle_beta   90.00
_cell.angle_gamma   90.00
#
_symmetry.space_group_name_H-M   'P 1'
#
loop_
_entity.id
_entity.type
_entity.pdbx_description
1 polymer ?
#
loop_
_entity_poly.entity_id
_entity_poly.type
_entity_poly.pdbx_seq_one_letter_code
_entity_poly.pdbx_strand_id
1 'polypeptide(L)'
;MTHDVTLVDPGDGPLAADAALVAARLAGETVASRIGDADPSVWGRAATDAVGWAALPRTSRPLVGQIVALRERFRVDGARRVVLVAAPGQAHGAAMLARAAAAPLEVLDSADPGALIDVLEGDMGSTVLVHVDTAGQVDGATDLVVGILQDAIRDEEVRPAGRIVVVTEAGSRLEKMSLEADVPVVTAERDVPSRFGTLGATALVAAGLAGADVERLLAEASEATGLVTGDRPDNPALVLAGLLLAGDGGALVVDPESGPEGLADWVEHLVGGSTGGLGPLPLLVPGRGGRGPSLTLRRGEDTFRTRGGVGAQVVLWQYAVATVARVLGADPFAGGARLAEGDNPLPHKAVDGDVEIRSVDGSHAGTVVDALRVLADGAGGALAVEAWLDPREDASAAVLGPEIARRTGRPTTFGWAPRTLDGTGRHHRDTADTAFVVVTGDSEHDHDAPGGGGLDDIVAAQAGAAVADLVAAGRPVLNLHLRDRLGGLVTLARAVQEL
;
A
#
# COMPACT_ATOMS: atom_id res chain seq x y z
N MET A 1 14.17 35.92 2.35
CA MET A 1 14.99 35.17 1.38
C MET A 1 14.22 33.90 1.09
N THR A 2 13.43 33.89 0.03
CA THR A 2 12.78 32.68 -0.47
C THR A 2 13.89 31.76 -0.97
N HIS A 3 14.19 30.70 -0.23
CA HIS A 3 14.95 29.59 -0.80
C HIS A 3 14.11 29.06 -1.97
N ASP A 4 14.75 28.94 -3.13
CA ASP A 4 14.13 28.31 -4.29
C ASP A 4 13.99 26.82 -3.93
N VAL A 5 12.81 26.42 -3.45
CA VAL A 5 12.57 25.06 -2.99
C VAL A 5 12.39 24.18 -4.23
N THR A 6 13.50 23.63 -4.72
CA THR A 6 13.50 22.65 -5.81
C THR A 6 13.12 21.27 -5.25
N LEU A 7 11.88 20.84 -5.50
CA LEU A 7 11.37 19.54 -5.06
C LEU A 7 11.81 18.35 -5.94
N VAL A 8 12.22 18.62 -7.18
CA VAL A 8 12.65 17.59 -8.14
C VAL A 8 13.97 18.01 -8.78
N ASP A 9 14.95 17.13 -8.69
CA ASP A 9 16.18 17.19 -9.46
C ASP A 9 16.08 16.17 -10.60
N PRO A 10 15.80 16.60 -11.84
CA PRO A 10 15.59 15.68 -12.95
C PRO A 10 16.87 14.97 -13.40
N GLY A 11 18.04 15.37 -12.88
CA GLY A 11 19.33 14.93 -13.40
C GLY A 11 19.65 15.54 -14.76
N ASP A 12 20.63 14.95 -15.44
CA ASP A 12 21.05 15.31 -16.79
C ASP A 12 20.74 14.16 -17.76
N GLY A 13 20.70 14.46 -19.06
CA GLY A 13 20.62 13.44 -20.11
C GLY A 13 19.30 13.46 -20.91
N PRO A 14 19.11 12.46 -21.79
CA PRO A 14 17.97 12.40 -22.71
C PRO A 14 16.62 12.36 -21.97
N LEU A 15 16.51 11.56 -20.90
CA LEU A 15 15.26 11.46 -20.14
C LEU A 15 14.86 12.81 -19.53
N ALA A 16 15.81 13.55 -18.96
CA ALA A 16 15.55 14.87 -18.39
C ALA A 16 15.08 15.88 -19.46
N ALA A 17 15.68 15.83 -20.65
CA ALA A 17 15.28 16.67 -21.79
C ALA A 17 13.87 16.34 -22.28
N ASP A 18 13.54 15.06 -22.43
CA ASP A 18 12.21 14.61 -22.85
C ASP A 18 11.15 14.92 -21.78
N ALA A 19 11.48 14.73 -20.50
CA ALA A 19 10.62 15.10 -19.39
C ALA A 19 10.29 16.60 -19.40
N ALA A 20 11.27 17.47 -19.71
CA ALA A 20 11.04 18.91 -19.84
C ALA A 20 10.08 19.26 -20.98
N LEU A 21 10.14 18.54 -22.11
CA LEU A 21 9.19 18.71 -23.22
C LEU A 21 7.78 18.29 -22.82
N VAL A 22 7.64 17.16 -22.13
CA VAL A 22 6.35 16.69 -21.59
C VAL A 22 5.80 17.70 -20.58
N ALA A 23 6.62 18.18 -19.65
CA ALA A 23 6.21 19.16 -18.65
C ALA A 23 5.75 20.48 -19.29
N ALA A 24 6.49 21.00 -20.28
CA ALA A 24 6.11 22.21 -21.01
C ALA A 24 4.76 22.06 -21.73
N ARG A 25 4.50 20.89 -22.32
CA ARG A 25 3.21 20.58 -22.96
C ARG A 25 2.08 20.56 -21.93
N LEU A 26 2.25 19.82 -20.83
CA LEU A 26 1.23 19.70 -19.77
C LEU A 26 0.91 21.06 -19.11
N ALA A 27 1.92 21.91 -18.96
CA ALA A 27 1.74 23.29 -18.51
C ALA A 27 0.88 24.10 -19.49
N GLY A 28 1.13 23.98 -20.80
CA GLY A 28 0.31 24.61 -21.83
C GLY A 28 -1.15 24.11 -21.89
N GLU A 29 -1.39 22.87 -21.45
CA GLU A 29 -2.73 22.26 -21.34
C GLU A 29 -3.45 22.62 -20.02
N THR A 30 -2.83 23.41 -19.14
CA THR A 30 -3.35 23.84 -17.82
C THR A 30 -3.72 22.68 -16.87
N VAL A 31 -2.99 21.57 -16.97
CA VAL A 31 -3.34 20.35 -16.21
C VAL A 31 -3.13 20.55 -14.71
N ALA A 32 -2.05 21.23 -14.30
CA ALA A 32 -1.67 21.35 -12.90
C ALA A 32 -2.66 22.20 -12.10
N SER A 33 -3.05 23.36 -12.63
CA SER A 33 -4.01 24.25 -11.94
C SER A 33 -5.37 23.61 -11.81
N ARG A 34 -5.84 22.92 -12.86
CA ARG A 34 -7.15 22.26 -12.86
C ARG A 34 -7.22 21.08 -11.89
N ILE A 35 -6.14 20.30 -11.74
CA ILE A 35 -6.05 19.30 -10.66
C ILE A 35 -6.11 20.00 -9.29
N GLY A 36 -5.38 21.10 -9.11
CA GLY A 36 -5.38 21.90 -7.88
C GLY A 36 -6.75 22.48 -7.51
N ASP A 37 -7.52 22.88 -8.52
CA ASP A 37 -8.89 23.39 -8.40
C ASP A 37 -9.94 22.28 -8.24
N ALA A 38 -9.50 21.01 -8.16
CA ALA A 38 -10.36 19.84 -8.09
C ALA A 38 -11.37 19.76 -9.26
N ASP A 39 -10.98 20.21 -10.46
CA ASP A 39 -11.83 20.19 -11.65
C ASP A 39 -12.05 18.75 -12.14
N PRO A 40 -13.27 18.19 -12.01
CA PRO A 40 -13.53 16.81 -12.39
C PRO A 40 -13.41 16.57 -13.91
N SER A 41 -13.53 17.63 -14.72
CA SER A 41 -13.43 17.53 -16.18
C SER A 41 -12.01 17.30 -16.66
N VAL A 42 -11.00 17.40 -15.78
CA VAL A 42 -9.64 16.94 -16.07
C VAL A 42 -9.66 15.45 -16.36
N TRP A 43 -10.42 14.63 -15.64
CA TRP A 43 -10.33 13.17 -15.67
C TRP A 43 -11.15 12.49 -16.77
N GLY A 44 -11.87 13.26 -17.59
CA GLY A 44 -12.79 12.69 -18.57
C GLY A 44 -13.86 11.84 -17.90
N ARG A 45 -13.94 10.54 -18.26
CA ARG A 45 -14.88 9.58 -17.64
C ARG A 45 -14.24 8.73 -16.53
N ALA A 46 -12.94 8.86 -16.29
CA ALA A 46 -12.20 7.91 -15.46
C ALA A 46 -12.42 8.16 -13.96
N ALA A 47 -12.52 9.43 -13.52
CA ALA A 47 -12.34 9.77 -12.11
C ALA A 47 -13.03 11.10 -11.71
N THR A 48 -14.36 11.20 -11.78
CA THR A 48 -15.06 12.48 -11.57
C THR A 48 -15.41 12.81 -10.12
N ASP A 49 -15.53 11.81 -9.24
CA ASP A 49 -16.17 11.98 -7.92
C ASP A 49 -15.18 11.91 -6.75
N ALA A 50 -13.88 11.88 -7.06
CA ALA A 50 -12.78 11.50 -6.17
C ALA A 50 -11.68 12.58 -6.12
N VAL A 51 -12.08 13.85 -6.05
CA VAL A 51 -11.19 15.02 -6.21
C VAL A 51 -10.85 15.75 -4.90
N GLY A 52 -11.43 15.33 -3.76
CA GLY A 52 -11.28 16.01 -2.47
C GLY A 52 -9.86 15.99 -1.91
N TRP A 53 -9.04 15.02 -2.34
CA TRP A 53 -7.67 14.85 -1.86
C TRP A 53 -6.78 16.08 -2.12
N ALA A 54 -7.03 16.83 -3.20
CA ALA A 54 -6.27 18.02 -3.55
C ALA A 54 -6.38 19.12 -2.48
N ALA A 55 -7.48 19.13 -1.70
CA ALA A 55 -7.74 20.13 -0.67
C ALA A 55 -7.20 19.74 0.72
N LEU A 56 -6.80 18.48 0.94
CA LEU A 56 -6.36 17.94 2.24
C LEU A 56 -5.29 18.78 2.97
N PRO A 57 -4.23 19.31 2.29
CA PRO A 57 -3.25 20.18 2.97
C PRO A 57 -3.88 21.35 3.75
N ARG A 58 -5.05 21.82 3.29
CA ARG A 58 -5.84 22.87 3.95
C ARG A 58 -6.96 22.32 4.82
N THR A 59 -7.77 21.38 4.31
CA THR A 59 -8.99 20.92 4.99
C THR A 59 -8.70 20.07 6.22
N SER A 60 -7.53 19.43 6.28
CA SER A 60 -7.13 18.59 7.41
C SER A 60 -6.48 19.37 8.56
N ARG A 61 -6.24 20.67 8.43
CA ARG A 61 -5.68 21.51 9.52
C ARG A 61 -6.45 21.42 10.86
N PRO A 62 -7.80 21.38 10.89
CA PRO A 62 -8.53 21.19 12.14
C PRO A 62 -8.23 19.86 12.85
N LEU A 63 -7.74 18.84 12.15
CA LEU A 63 -7.38 17.55 12.76
C LEU A 63 -6.23 17.69 13.76
N VAL A 64 -5.34 18.67 13.60
CA VAL A 64 -4.24 18.92 14.55
C VAL A 64 -4.78 19.05 15.98
N GLY A 65 -5.80 19.90 16.17
CA GLY A 65 -6.41 20.11 17.47
C GLY A 65 -7.15 18.87 18.00
N GLN A 66 -7.85 18.14 17.11
CA GLN A 66 -8.56 16.92 17.49
C GLN A 66 -7.60 15.81 17.93
N ILE A 67 -6.51 15.60 17.20
CA ILE A 67 -5.48 14.60 17.49
C ILE A 67 -4.79 14.94 18.81
N VAL A 68 -4.44 16.20 19.05
CA VAL A 68 -3.85 16.63 20.33
C VAL A 68 -4.80 16.34 21.50
N ALA A 69 -6.10 16.63 21.35
CA ALA A 69 -7.09 16.35 22.37
C ALA A 69 -7.26 14.84 22.63
N LEU A 70 -7.32 14.02 21.57
CA LEU A 70 -7.41 12.56 21.69
C LEU A 70 -6.15 11.96 22.33
N ARG A 71 -4.97 12.41 21.90
CA ARG A 71 -3.69 11.96 22.46
C ARG A 71 -3.61 12.27 23.95
N GLU A 72 -4.01 13.46 24.37
CA GLU A 72 -4.02 13.83 25.78
C GLU A 72 -5.04 13.01 26.58
N ARG A 73 -6.25 12.81 26.05
CA ARG A 73 -7.25 11.93 26.67
C ARG A 73 -6.69 10.53 26.91
N PHE A 74 -6.18 9.87 25.87
CA PHE A 74 -5.65 8.52 25.99
C PHE A 74 -4.43 8.43 26.92
N ARG A 75 -3.55 9.44 26.87
CA ARG A 75 -2.38 9.52 27.77
C ARG A 75 -2.79 9.63 29.23
N VAL A 76 -3.78 10.47 29.55
CA VAL A 76 -4.33 10.60 30.92
C VAL A 76 -4.96 9.29 31.37
N ASP A 77 -5.64 8.59 30.46
CA ASP A 77 -6.22 7.29 30.73
C ASP A 77 -5.17 6.14 30.79
N GLY A 78 -3.88 6.42 30.61
CA GLY A 78 -2.77 5.48 30.82
C GLY A 78 -2.21 4.82 29.54
N ALA A 79 -2.69 5.19 28.36
CA ALA A 79 -2.21 4.61 27.11
C ALA A 79 -0.79 5.06 26.73
N ARG A 80 -0.04 4.14 26.09
CA ARG A 80 1.36 4.32 25.68
C ARG A 80 1.69 3.72 24.32
N ARG A 81 0.84 2.82 23.82
CA ARG A 81 1.00 2.12 22.54
C ARG A 81 -0.16 2.48 21.60
N VAL A 82 0.12 2.57 20.31
CA VAL A 82 -0.87 2.86 19.27
C VAL A 82 -0.81 1.77 18.21
N VAL A 83 -1.94 1.12 17.97
CA VAL A 83 -2.13 0.10 16.93
C VAL A 83 -3.15 0.62 15.93
N LEU A 84 -2.76 0.75 14.67
CA LEU A 84 -3.65 0.99 13.56
C LEU A 84 -4.22 -0.33 13.06
N VAL A 85 -5.54 -0.42 12.98
CA VAL A 85 -6.25 -1.55 12.38
C VAL A 85 -7.05 -1.04 11.19
N ALA A 86 -6.68 -1.45 9.98
CA ALA A 86 -7.25 -0.91 8.75
C ALA A 86 -7.07 -1.89 7.58
N ALA A 87 -7.89 -1.78 6.54
CA ALA A 87 -7.57 -2.44 5.28
C ALA A 87 -6.24 -1.91 4.69
N PRO A 88 -5.45 -2.73 3.96
CA PRO A 88 -4.13 -2.32 3.48
C PRO A 88 -4.09 -0.98 2.76
N GLY A 89 -4.97 -0.74 1.79
CA GLY A 89 -5.04 0.52 1.04
C GLY A 89 -5.27 1.77 1.91
N GLN A 90 -5.71 1.60 3.16
CA GLN A 90 -5.93 2.68 4.13
C GLN A 90 -4.79 2.81 5.15
N ALA A 91 -3.95 1.78 5.29
CA ALA A 91 -2.87 1.73 6.26
C ALA A 91 -1.55 2.36 5.76
N HIS A 92 -1.26 2.27 4.45
CA HIS A 92 0.04 2.65 3.87
C HIS A 92 0.46 4.09 4.19
N GLY A 93 -0.48 5.04 4.09
CA GLY A 93 -0.20 6.45 4.37
C GLY A 93 0.22 6.67 5.83
N ALA A 94 -0.51 6.09 6.78
CA ALA A 94 -0.19 6.17 8.20
C ALA A 94 1.17 5.52 8.52
N ALA A 95 1.42 4.35 7.95
CA ALA A 95 2.67 3.61 8.13
C ALA A 95 3.89 4.42 7.66
N MET A 96 3.80 5.03 6.47
CA MET A 96 4.86 5.88 5.93
C MET A 96 5.10 7.12 6.80
N LEU A 97 4.05 7.84 7.19
CA LEU A 97 4.17 9.03 8.03
C LEU A 97 4.79 8.70 9.39
N ALA A 98 4.38 7.59 10.01
CA ALA A 98 4.92 7.15 11.29
C ALA A 98 6.39 6.75 11.18
N ARG A 99 6.77 5.95 10.18
CA ARG A 99 8.17 5.56 9.93
C ARG A 99 9.06 6.77 9.70
N ALA A 100 8.64 7.69 8.82
CA ALA A 100 9.42 8.89 8.51
C ALA A 100 9.59 9.82 9.73
N ALA A 101 8.63 9.81 10.66
CA ALA A 101 8.70 10.54 11.92
C ALA A 101 9.37 9.75 13.07
N ALA A 102 9.78 8.49 12.83
CA ALA A 102 10.19 7.55 13.86
C ALA A 102 9.17 7.43 15.02
N ALA A 103 7.88 7.55 14.71
CA ALA A 103 6.78 7.40 15.65
C ALA A 103 6.46 5.90 15.85
N PRO A 104 6.27 5.44 17.09
CA PRO A 104 5.96 4.04 17.42
C PRO A 104 4.50 3.70 17.09
N LEU A 105 4.20 3.59 15.79
CA LEU A 105 2.93 3.08 15.29
C LEU A 105 3.08 1.61 14.89
N GLU A 106 2.28 0.75 15.49
CA GLU A 106 2.09 -0.60 15.02
C GLU A 106 0.93 -0.65 14.02
N VAL A 107 1.07 -1.40 12.93
CA VAL A 107 0.11 -1.47 11.84
C VAL A 107 -0.31 -2.91 11.65
N LEU A 108 -1.61 -3.18 11.81
CA LEU A 108 -2.26 -4.45 11.59
C LEU A 108 -3.26 -4.28 10.44
N ASP A 109 -2.88 -4.73 9.26
CA ASP A 109 -3.64 -4.57 8.03
C ASP A 109 -3.87 -5.88 7.27
N SER A 110 -3.65 -7.00 7.94
CA SER A 110 -4.04 -8.34 7.53
C SER A 110 -4.75 -9.04 8.68
N ALA A 111 -5.44 -10.13 8.37
CA ALA A 111 -5.94 -11.08 9.35
C ALA A 111 -4.95 -12.23 9.58
N ASP A 112 -3.66 -12.03 9.26
CA ASP A 112 -2.65 -13.07 9.49
C ASP A 112 -2.53 -13.35 11.00
N PRO A 113 -2.57 -14.63 11.43
CA PRO A 113 -2.54 -14.94 12.85
C PRO A 113 -1.24 -14.51 13.55
N GLY A 114 -0.08 -14.64 12.90
CA GLY A 114 1.20 -14.22 13.47
C GLY A 114 1.23 -12.72 13.75
N ALA A 115 0.76 -11.93 12.78
CA ALA A 115 0.69 -10.47 12.92
C ALA A 115 -0.27 -10.04 14.04
N LEU A 116 -1.36 -10.78 14.26
CA LEU A 116 -2.27 -10.52 15.38
C LEU A 116 -1.66 -10.93 16.72
N ILE A 117 -1.00 -12.09 16.81
CA ILE A 117 -0.36 -12.56 18.04
C ILE A 117 0.70 -11.58 18.51
N ASP A 118 1.55 -11.10 17.61
CA ASP A 118 2.52 -10.02 17.88
C ASP A 118 1.85 -8.82 18.57
N VAL A 119 0.63 -8.48 18.15
CA VAL A 119 -0.11 -7.37 18.76
C VAL A 119 -0.61 -7.74 20.16
N LEU A 120 -1.18 -8.93 20.31
CA LEU A 120 -1.77 -9.46 21.55
C LEU A 120 -0.75 -9.76 22.65
N GLU A 121 0.51 -10.03 22.31
CA GLU A 121 1.60 -10.21 23.29
C GLU A 121 1.97 -8.91 24.02
N GLY A 122 1.54 -7.76 23.49
CA GLY A 122 1.73 -6.46 24.12
C GLY A 122 0.76 -6.18 25.27
N ASP A 123 1.01 -5.09 26.01
CA ASP A 123 0.11 -4.58 27.05
C ASP A 123 -1.13 -3.94 26.39
N MET A 124 -2.25 -4.67 26.35
CA MET A 124 -3.49 -4.23 25.72
C MET A 124 -4.21 -3.17 26.55
N GLY A 125 -4.07 -3.20 27.88
CA GLY A 125 -4.63 -2.21 28.80
C GLY A 125 -4.06 -0.81 28.60
N SER A 126 -2.85 -0.69 28.05
CA SER A 126 -2.20 0.57 27.64
C SER A 126 -2.18 0.82 26.12
N THR A 127 -2.87 0.00 25.34
CA THR A 127 -2.92 0.10 23.87
C THR A 127 -4.14 0.89 23.40
N VAL A 128 -3.93 1.86 22.50
CA VAL A 128 -5.00 2.53 21.75
C VAL A 128 -5.13 1.90 20.37
N LEU A 129 -6.35 1.51 20.02
CA LEU A 129 -6.71 1.05 18.69
C LEU A 129 -7.23 2.23 17.86
N VAL A 130 -6.65 2.42 16.68
CA VAL A 130 -7.17 3.31 15.65
C VAL A 130 -7.82 2.44 14.59
N HIS A 131 -9.15 2.32 14.63
CA HIS A 131 -9.91 1.54 13.65
C HIS A 131 -10.28 2.43 12.46
N VAL A 132 -9.69 2.17 11.30
CA VAL A 132 -9.99 2.90 10.06
C VAL A 132 -10.80 2.02 9.12
N ASP A 133 -12.05 2.43 8.86
CA ASP A 133 -12.88 1.91 7.77
C ASP A 133 -13.78 3.03 7.24
N THR A 134 -13.49 3.48 6.03
CA THR A 134 -14.28 4.53 5.34
C THR A 134 -15.49 3.97 4.60
N ALA A 135 -15.47 2.69 4.20
CA ALA A 135 -16.63 2.02 3.63
C ALA A 135 -17.71 1.72 4.69
N GLY A 136 -17.32 1.78 5.97
CA GLY A 136 -18.21 1.57 7.10
C GLY A 136 -18.78 0.16 7.13
N GLN A 137 -17.99 -0.82 6.70
CA GLN A 137 -18.30 -2.22 6.90
C GLN A 137 -18.22 -2.52 8.41
N VAL A 138 -18.93 -3.56 8.84
CA VAL A 138 -18.90 -4.01 10.26
C VAL A 138 -18.77 -5.53 10.39
N ASP A 139 -18.55 -6.21 9.27
CA ASP A 139 -18.58 -7.66 9.14
C ASP A 139 -17.36 -8.16 8.32
N GLY A 140 -16.33 -7.32 8.15
CA GLY A 140 -15.11 -7.66 7.41
C GLY A 140 -13.99 -8.24 8.29
N ALA A 141 -12.91 -8.67 7.65
CA ALA A 141 -11.72 -9.18 8.36
C ALA A 141 -11.13 -8.14 9.34
N THR A 142 -11.15 -6.86 8.96
CA THR A 142 -10.72 -5.75 9.82
C THR A 142 -11.59 -5.64 11.08
N ASP A 143 -12.92 -5.70 10.95
CA ASP A 143 -13.85 -5.64 12.08
C ASP A 143 -13.67 -6.82 13.03
N LEU A 144 -13.46 -8.01 12.48
CA LEU A 144 -13.18 -9.23 13.24
C LEU A 144 -11.92 -9.09 14.09
N VAL A 145 -10.83 -8.62 13.48
CA VAL A 145 -9.57 -8.34 14.17
C VAL A 145 -9.76 -7.29 15.27
N VAL A 146 -10.49 -6.21 15.00
CA VAL A 146 -10.83 -5.20 16.02
C VAL A 146 -11.62 -5.84 17.17
N GLY A 147 -12.56 -6.73 16.89
CA GLY A 147 -13.31 -7.47 17.90
C GLY A 147 -12.41 -8.30 18.83
N ILE A 148 -11.46 -9.04 18.27
CA ILE A 148 -10.50 -9.83 19.06
C ILE A 148 -9.66 -8.92 19.96
N LEU A 149 -9.15 -7.81 19.42
CA LEU A 149 -8.35 -6.85 20.20
C LEU A 149 -9.18 -6.15 21.29
N GLN A 150 -10.47 -5.90 21.04
CA GLN A 150 -11.39 -5.37 22.05
C GLN A 150 -11.61 -6.33 23.21
N ASP A 151 -11.70 -7.62 22.92
CA ASP A 151 -11.82 -8.67 23.93
C ASP A 151 -10.55 -8.75 24.78
N ALA A 152 -9.37 -8.70 24.15
CA ALA A 152 -8.10 -8.64 24.87
C ALA A 152 -7.96 -7.42 25.79
N ILE A 153 -8.41 -6.23 25.35
CA ILE A 153 -8.46 -5.03 26.21
C ILE A 153 -9.39 -5.25 27.42
N ARG A 154 -10.51 -5.96 27.23
CA ARG A 154 -11.47 -6.25 28.29
C ARG A 154 -10.93 -7.25 29.30
N ASP A 155 -10.15 -8.23 28.85
CA ASP A 155 -9.51 -9.24 29.70
C ASP A 155 -8.46 -8.61 30.64
N GLU A 156 -7.90 -7.45 30.27
CA GLU A 156 -7.08 -6.61 31.14
C GLU A 156 -7.90 -5.64 32.03
N GLU A 157 -9.21 -5.86 32.17
CA GLU A 157 -10.14 -5.06 32.98
C GLU A 157 -10.25 -3.58 32.54
N VAL A 158 -9.87 -3.26 31.29
CA VAL A 158 -10.00 -1.92 30.71
C VAL A 158 -11.24 -1.82 29.82
N ARG A 159 -11.95 -0.69 29.86
CA ARG A 159 -13.10 -0.46 28.98
C ARG A 159 -12.64 -0.16 27.55
N PRO A 160 -13.04 -0.95 26.53
CA PRO A 160 -12.61 -0.73 25.14
C PRO A 160 -12.95 0.66 24.60
N ALA A 161 -14.10 1.23 24.94
CA ALA A 161 -14.47 2.59 24.52
C ALA A 161 -13.49 3.69 25.00
N GLY A 162 -12.70 3.43 26.04
CA GLY A 162 -11.61 4.31 26.51
C GLY A 162 -10.27 4.10 25.80
N ARG A 163 -10.22 3.18 24.83
CA ARG A 163 -9.01 2.74 24.12
C ARG A 163 -9.15 2.72 22.60
N ILE A 164 -10.27 3.18 22.06
CA ILE A 164 -10.54 3.10 20.64
C ILE A 164 -10.85 4.48 20.11
N VAL A 165 -10.35 4.78 18.92
CA VAL A 165 -10.88 5.84 18.07
C VAL A 165 -11.20 5.24 16.71
N VAL A 166 -12.37 5.60 16.19
CA VAL A 166 -12.83 5.16 14.88
C VAL A 166 -12.65 6.28 13.88
N VAL A 167 -12.11 5.96 12.71
CA VAL A 167 -12.02 6.87 11.56
C VAL A 167 -12.87 6.31 10.44
N THR A 168 -13.96 7.01 10.13
CA THR A 168 -14.96 6.54 9.15
C THR A 168 -15.66 7.72 8.49
N GLU A 169 -16.43 7.48 7.42
CA GLU A 169 -17.24 8.51 6.78
C GLU A 169 -18.45 8.92 7.62
N ALA A 170 -18.85 10.19 7.50
CA ALA A 170 -20.08 10.68 8.12
C ALA A 170 -21.32 9.93 7.59
N GLY A 171 -22.21 9.56 8.50
CA GLY A 171 -23.44 8.83 8.25
C GLY A 171 -23.27 7.32 8.09
N SER A 172 -22.04 6.79 8.18
CA SER A 172 -21.76 5.35 8.02
C SER A 172 -22.41 4.52 9.15
N ARG A 173 -22.55 3.21 8.91
CA ARG A 173 -23.05 2.28 9.94
C ARG A 173 -22.09 2.25 11.14
N LEU A 174 -20.79 2.19 10.85
CA LEU A 174 -19.72 2.19 11.85
C LEU A 174 -19.72 3.47 12.70
N GLU A 175 -19.96 4.66 12.11
CA GLU A 175 -20.10 5.90 12.88
C GLU A 175 -21.22 5.80 13.91
N LYS A 176 -22.42 5.39 13.48
CA LYS A 176 -23.60 5.31 14.36
C LYS A 176 -23.36 4.35 15.52
N MET A 177 -22.85 3.15 15.23
CA MET A 177 -22.55 2.14 16.24
C MET A 177 -21.47 2.64 17.23
N SER A 178 -20.45 3.33 16.74
CA SER A 178 -19.38 3.89 17.58
C SER A 178 -19.90 4.97 18.53
N LEU A 179 -20.74 5.88 18.02
CA LEU A 179 -21.36 6.92 18.84
C LEU A 179 -22.32 6.34 19.89
N GLU A 180 -23.10 5.30 19.54
CA GLU A 180 -23.97 4.59 20.49
C GLU A 180 -23.16 3.88 21.59
N ALA A 181 -21.94 3.43 21.28
CA ALA A 181 -21.01 2.80 22.21
C ALA A 181 -20.08 3.79 22.94
N ASP A 182 -20.28 5.10 22.78
CA ASP A 182 -19.46 6.18 23.37
C ASP A 182 -17.97 6.11 22.96
N VAL A 183 -17.70 5.57 21.76
CA VAL A 183 -16.39 5.50 21.13
C VAL A 183 -16.14 6.79 20.33
N PRO A 184 -15.02 7.49 20.54
CA PRO A 184 -14.63 8.65 19.73
C PRO A 184 -14.60 8.35 18.24
N VAL A 185 -15.20 9.23 17.44
CA VAL A 185 -15.17 9.17 15.97
C VAL A 185 -14.47 10.41 15.41
N VAL A 186 -13.58 10.20 14.43
CA VAL A 186 -13.03 11.24 13.56
C VAL A 186 -13.54 11.00 12.15
N THR A 187 -14.20 11.99 11.57
CA THR A 187 -14.79 11.87 10.24
C THR A 187 -13.74 11.95 9.15
N ALA A 188 -13.78 11.03 8.19
CA ALA A 188 -13.03 11.08 6.93
C ALA A 188 -13.90 11.65 5.79
N GLU A 189 -13.27 12.35 4.84
CA GLU A 189 -13.92 12.91 3.66
C GLU A 189 -14.26 11.83 2.61
N ARG A 190 -15.51 11.81 2.12
CA ARG A 190 -16.02 10.80 1.18
C ARG A 190 -15.39 10.89 -0.23
N ASP A 191 -15.05 12.09 -0.67
CA ASP A 191 -14.48 12.36 -1.99
C ASP A 191 -12.95 12.19 -2.02
N VAL A 192 -12.37 11.54 -1.00
CA VAL A 192 -10.95 11.24 -0.87
C VAL A 192 -10.70 9.75 -1.09
N PRO A 193 -10.03 9.37 -2.19
CA PRO A 193 -9.62 7.99 -2.42
C PRO A 193 -8.60 7.51 -1.40
N SER A 194 -8.65 6.23 -1.03
CA SER A 194 -7.78 5.63 0.00
C SER A 194 -6.28 5.92 -0.23
N ARG A 195 -5.76 5.64 -1.44
CA ARG A 195 -4.35 5.90 -1.81
C ARG A 195 -3.95 7.38 -1.80
N PHE A 196 -4.92 8.26 -1.98
CA PHE A 196 -4.71 9.71 -1.99
C PHE A 196 -5.01 10.36 -0.63
N GLY A 197 -5.42 9.57 0.38
CA GLY A 197 -5.82 10.02 1.71
C GLY A 197 -4.68 10.21 2.72
N THR A 198 -3.40 10.13 2.33
CA THR A 198 -2.25 10.26 3.26
C THR A 198 -2.26 11.53 4.11
N LEU A 199 -2.79 12.64 3.59
CA LEU A 199 -2.91 13.90 4.35
C LEU A 199 -4.27 14.09 5.00
N GLY A 200 -5.13 13.07 5.01
CA GLY A 200 -6.47 13.07 5.60
C GLY A 200 -6.55 12.29 6.91
N ALA A 201 -7.78 12.17 7.43
CA ALA A 201 -8.03 11.55 8.73
C ALA A 201 -7.54 10.09 8.83
N THR A 202 -7.67 9.31 7.75
CA THR A 202 -7.29 7.88 7.71
C THR A 202 -5.82 7.65 8.04
N ALA A 203 -4.94 8.59 7.70
CA ALA A 203 -3.51 8.49 7.98
C ALA A 203 -3.05 9.38 9.14
N LEU A 204 -3.50 10.63 9.20
CA LEU A 204 -3.01 11.61 10.17
C LEU A 204 -3.40 11.26 11.61
N VAL A 205 -4.57 10.66 11.84
CA VAL A 205 -5.02 10.29 13.19
C VAL A 205 -4.07 9.26 13.80
N ALA A 206 -3.80 8.15 13.10
CA ALA A 206 -2.91 7.11 13.61
C ALA A 206 -1.48 7.61 13.78
N ALA A 207 -0.91 8.28 12.77
CA ALA A 207 0.45 8.79 12.83
C ALA A 207 0.61 9.86 13.93
N GLY A 208 -0.36 10.76 14.08
CA GLY A 208 -0.33 11.83 15.08
C GLY A 208 -0.53 11.32 16.52
N LEU A 209 -1.39 10.32 16.73
CA LEU A 209 -1.51 9.64 18.03
C LEU A 209 -0.22 8.91 18.42
N ALA A 210 0.44 8.27 17.45
CA ALA A 210 1.76 7.67 17.65
C ALA A 210 2.88 8.69 17.88
N GLY A 211 2.66 9.97 17.51
CA GLY A 211 3.54 11.09 17.86
C GLY A 211 4.17 11.83 16.68
N ALA A 212 3.75 11.57 15.45
CA ALA A 212 4.17 12.37 14.30
C ALA A 212 3.71 13.83 14.44
N ASP A 213 4.55 14.76 13.97
CA ASP A 213 4.25 16.20 13.97
C ASP A 213 3.32 16.56 12.79
N VAL A 214 2.02 16.37 13.01
CA VAL A 214 0.97 16.61 12.00
C VAL A 214 0.92 18.08 11.56
N GLU A 215 1.17 19.01 12.46
CA GLU A 215 1.19 20.44 12.14
C GLU A 215 2.29 20.77 11.13
N ARG A 216 3.51 20.27 11.39
CA ARG A 216 4.63 20.41 10.47
C ARG A 216 4.36 19.71 9.13
N LEU A 217 3.85 18.47 9.15
CA LEU A 217 3.52 17.73 7.92
C LEU A 217 2.54 18.52 7.02
N LEU A 218 1.47 19.07 7.60
CA LEU A 218 0.49 19.86 6.85
C LEU A 218 1.04 21.22 6.41
N ALA A 219 1.96 21.83 7.17
CA ALA A 219 2.65 23.04 6.77
C ALA A 219 3.56 22.81 5.55
N GLU A 220 4.39 21.76 5.57
CA GLU A 220 5.23 21.34 4.45
C GLU A 220 4.38 21.03 3.20
N ALA A 221 3.28 20.30 3.37
CA ALA A 221 2.34 20.00 2.30
C ALA A 221 1.72 21.28 1.70
N SER A 222 1.24 22.20 2.56
CA SER A 222 0.63 23.47 2.14
C SER A 222 1.59 24.33 1.31
N GLU A 223 2.86 24.39 1.70
CA GLU A 223 3.89 25.13 0.96
C GLU A 223 4.13 24.50 -0.42
N ALA A 224 4.26 23.16 -0.47
CA ALA A 224 4.45 22.43 -1.72
C ALA A 224 3.25 22.54 -2.68
N THR A 225 2.01 22.65 -2.17
CA THR A 225 0.80 22.81 -3.01
C THR A 225 0.90 24.03 -3.92
N GLY A 226 1.49 25.13 -3.46
CA GLY A 226 1.69 26.33 -4.29
C GLY A 226 2.68 26.12 -5.43
N LEU A 227 3.62 25.17 -5.29
CA LEU A 227 4.63 24.87 -6.31
C LEU A 227 4.09 23.92 -7.39
N VAL A 228 3.24 22.96 -7.00
CA VAL A 228 2.78 21.88 -7.88
C VAL A 228 1.49 22.19 -8.65
N THR A 229 0.78 23.27 -8.30
CA THR A 229 -0.47 23.68 -8.98
C THR A 229 -0.24 24.74 -10.07
N GLY A 230 0.95 25.31 -10.18
CA GLY A 230 1.24 26.34 -11.19
C GLY A 230 1.40 25.76 -12.60
N ASP A 231 0.73 26.32 -13.60
CA ASP A 231 0.87 25.93 -15.01
C ASP A 231 2.15 26.53 -15.62
N ARG A 232 3.30 25.98 -15.23
CA ARG A 232 4.61 26.42 -15.67
C ARG A 232 5.50 25.22 -16.02
N PRO A 233 6.37 25.31 -17.04
CA PRO A 233 7.22 24.18 -17.45
C PRO A 233 8.17 23.67 -16.36
N ASP A 234 8.55 24.53 -15.41
CA ASP A 234 9.40 24.21 -14.25
C ASP A 234 8.60 23.75 -13.02
N ASN A 235 7.29 23.48 -13.17
CA ASN A 235 6.48 22.88 -12.11
C ASN A 235 7.04 21.49 -11.76
N PRO A 236 7.45 21.26 -10.50
CA PRO A 236 8.11 20.01 -10.12
C PRO A 236 7.22 18.77 -10.29
N ALA A 237 5.91 18.87 -10.09
CA ALA A 237 5.00 17.74 -10.33
C ALA A 237 4.87 17.41 -11.83
N LEU A 238 4.86 18.43 -12.70
CA LEU A 238 4.85 18.22 -14.16
C LEU A 238 6.18 17.65 -14.66
N VAL A 239 7.31 18.11 -14.11
CA VAL A 239 8.64 17.56 -14.40
C VAL A 239 8.72 16.10 -13.97
N LEU A 240 8.26 15.77 -12.76
CA LEU A 240 8.21 14.39 -12.27
C LEU A 240 7.28 13.52 -13.12
N ALA A 241 6.10 14.02 -13.48
CA ALA A 241 5.21 13.33 -14.42
C ALA A 241 5.89 13.08 -15.77
N GLY A 242 6.65 14.05 -16.28
CA GLY A 242 7.49 13.92 -17.46
C GLY A 242 8.50 12.80 -17.33
N LEU A 243 9.23 12.71 -16.22
CA LEU A 243 10.22 11.64 -15.96
C LEU A 243 9.57 10.24 -15.90
N LEU A 244 8.32 10.15 -15.42
CA LEU A 244 7.53 8.91 -15.36
C LEU A 244 6.88 8.51 -16.70
N LEU A 245 6.68 9.47 -17.60
CA LEU A 245 6.07 9.24 -18.92
C LEU A 245 7.12 9.08 -20.04
N ALA A 246 8.26 9.77 -19.95
CA ALA A 246 9.26 9.87 -21.02
C ALA A 246 10.15 8.62 -21.17
N GLY A 247 10.66 8.35 -22.36
CA GLY A 247 11.54 7.21 -22.64
C GLY A 247 10.80 5.89 -22.94
N ASP A 248 11.57 4.84 -23.17
CA ASP A 248 11.12 3.62 -23.86
C ASP A 248 10.42 2.57 -22.96
N GLY A 249 9.75 2.99 -21.88
CA GLY A 249 8.92 2.08 -21.08
C GLY A 249 9.67 1.19 -20.06
N GLY A 250 10.87 1.60 -19.62
CA GLY A 250 11.59 0.90 -18.55
C GLY A 250 10.95 1.03 -17.17
N ALA A 251 11.22 0.05 -16.30
CA ALA A 251 10.80 0.06 -14.90
C ALA A 251 11.34 1.27 -14.12
N LEU A 252 10.59 1.71 -13.12
CA LEU A 252 10.98 2.75 -12.18
C LEU A 252 11.68 2.10 -10.98
N VAL A 253 13.00 2.18 -10.93
CA VAL A 253 13.76 1.61 -9.83
C VAL A 253 13.86 2.65 -8.70
N VAL A 254 13.44 2.28 -7.50
CA VAL A 254 13.42 3.16 -6.31
C VAL A 254 14.43 2.66 -5.28
N ASP A 255 15.29 3.55 -4.80
CA ASP A 255 16.26 3.26 -3.75
C ASP A 255 15.67 3.57 -2.36
N PRO A 256 15.29 2.55 -1.56
CA PRO A 256 14.69 2.76 -0.26
C PRO A 256 15.63 3.37 0.78
N GLU A 257 16.95 3.30 0.59
CA GLU A 257 17.93 3.80 1.57
C GLU A 257 18.20 5.31 1.41
N SER A 258 17.84 5.87 0.25
CA SER A 258 18.15 7.26 -0.10
C SER A 258 17.21 8.29 0.52
N GLY A 259 15.92 7.97 0.65
CA GLY A 259 14.87 8.88 1.10
C GLY A 259 14.52 8.75 2.59
N PRO A 260 13.48 9.46 3.05
CA PRO A 260 12.85 9.22 4.35
C PRO A 260 12.32 7.78 4.48
N GLU A 261 12.36 7.24 5.69
CA GLU A 261 11.96 5.86 5.98
C GLU A 261 10.49 5.62 5.59
N GLY A 262 10.23 4.56 4.84
CA GLY A 262 8.89 4.21 4.35
C GLY A 262 8.41 5.00 3.11
N LEU A 263 9.12 6.04 2.66
CA LEU A 263 8.70 6.81 1.48
C LEU A 263 8.77 5.97 0.20
N ALA A 264 9.79 5.13 0.03
CA ALA A 264 9.95 4.29 -1.16
C ALA A 264 8.80 3.27 -1.30
N ASP A 265 8.42 2.61 -0.21
CA ASP A 265 7.27 1.69 -0.17
C ASP A 265 5.97 2.42 -0.54
N TRP A 266 5.76 3.63 0.00
CA TRP A 266 4.58 4.43 -0.33
C TRP A 266 4.56 4.91 -1.79
N VAL A 267 5.73 5.27 -2.36
CA VAL A 267 5.86 5.64 -3.78
C VAL A 267 5.60 4.43 -4.69
N GLU A 268 6.13 3.26 -4.35
CA GLU A 268 5.83 2.01 -5.07
C GLU A 268 4.33 1.75 -5.10
N HIS A 269 3.69 1.81 -3.94
CA HIS A 269 2.26 1.63 -3.80
C HIS A 269 1.45 2.64 -4.63
N LEU A 270 1.80 3.93 -4.55
CA LEU A 270 1.11 5.00 -5.27
C LEU A 270 1.26 4.86 -6.79
N VAL A 271 2.48 4.67 -7.28
CA VAL A 271 2.77 4.55 -8.72
C VAL A 271 2.15 3.27 -9.28
N GLY A 272 2.35 2.13 -8.61
CA GLY A 272 1.83 0.83 -9.04
C GLY A 272 0.30 0.81 -9.09
N GLY A 273 -0.36 1.36 -8.06
CA GLY A 273 -1.81 1.32 -7.94
C GLY A 273 -2.57 2.33 -8.81
N SER A 274 -1.92 3.39 -9.29
CA SER A 274 -2.65 4.55 -9.85
C SER A 274 -2.47 4.74 -11.36
N THR A 275 -1.59 3.98 -12.02
CA THR A 275 -1.33 4.14 -13.46
C THR A 275 -2.02 3.09 -14.34
N GLY A 276 -2.91 2.27 -13.79
CA GLY A 276 -3.71 1.28 -14.52
C GLY A 276 -2.90 0.27 -15.35
N GLY A 277 -1.72 -0.14 -14.87
CA GLY A 277 -0.81 -1.03 -15.61
C GLY A 277 -0.13 -0.42 -16.85
N LEU A 278 -0.41 0.86 -17.17
CA LEU A 278 0.14 1.56 -18.35
C LEU A 278 1.37 2.41 -18.04
N GLY A 279 1.57 2.75 -16.76
CA GLY A 279 2.72 3.52 -16.28
C GLY A 279 3.96 2.65 -16.07
N PRO A 280 5.08 3.23 -15.59
CA PRO A 280 6.26 2.44 -15.27
C PRO A 280 5.98 1.52 -14.07
N LEU A 281 6.43 0.27 -14.14
CA LEU A 281 6.41 -0.67 -13.01
C LEU A 281 7.41 -0.19 -11.95
N PRO A 282 6.98 0.17 -10.72
CA PRO A 282 7.91 0.50 -9.65
C PRO A 282 8.55 -0.77 -9.09
N LEU A 283 9.88 -0.74 -8.97
CA LEU A 283 10.71 -1.82 -8.43
C LEU A 283 11.56 -1.28 -7.28
N LEU A 284 11.38 -1.82 -6.08
CA LEU A 284 12.25 -1.54 -4.95
C LEU A 284 13.52 -2.38 -5.07
N VAL A 285 14.69 -1.75 -4.99
CA VAL A 285 15.94 -2.50 -4.80
C VAL A 285 16.04 -3.02 -3.37
N PRO A 286 16.74 -4.15 -3.12
CA PRO A 286 17.02 -4.59 -1.76
C PRO A 286 17.73 -3.49 -0.96
N GLY A 287 17.21 -3.17 0.22
CA GLY A 287 17.78 -2.16 1.10
C GLY A 287 16.97 -2.02 2.39
N ARG A 288 17.54 -1.36 3.40
CA ARG A 288 16.83 -1.03 4.64
C ARG A 288 16.48 0.46 4.60
N GLY A 289 15.22 0.79 4.91
CA GLY A 289 14.67 2.15 4.76
C GLY A 289 15.62 3.27 5.21
N GLY A 290 15.60 4.37 4.46
CA GLY A 290 16.56 5.45 4.59
C GLY A 290 16.21 6.52 5.63
N ARG A 291 17.15 7.44 5.84
CA ARG A 291 16.94 8.70 6.59
C ARG A 291 17.41 9.92 5.81
N GLY A 292 17.60 9.74 4.50
CA GLY A 292 18.14 10.79 3.66
C GLY A 292 17.09 11.83 3.29
N PRO A 293 17.51 13.05 2.91
CA PRO A 293 16.61 14.16 2.60
C PRO A 293 16.02 14.06 1.18
N SER A 294 16.36 13.02 0.41
CA SER A 294 16.00 12.90 -0.99
C SER A 294 15.83 11.46 -1.46
N LEU A 295 14.70 11.12 -2.05
CA LEU A 295 14.50 9.80 -2.66
C LEU A 295 15.13 9.79 -4.06
N THR A 296 16.01 8.83 -4.30
CA THR A 296 16.69 8.60 -5.58
C THR A 296 15.95 7.54 -6.37
N LEU A 297 15.75 7.82 -7.65
CA LEU A 297 15.06 6.94 -8.59
C LEU A 297 15.88 6.81 -9.87
N ARG A 298 15.74 5.66 -10.53
CA ARG A 298 16.40 5.37 -11.79
C ARG A 298 15.42 4.82 -12.81
N ARG A 299 15.57 5.24 -14.06
CA ARG A 299 14.85 4.70 -15.21
C ARG A 299 15.85 4.47 -16.33
N GLY A 300 16.09 3.20 -16.68
CA GLY A 300 17.23 2.86 -17.55
C GLY A 300 18.56 3.26 -16.90
N GLU A 301 19.40 4.02 -17.60
CA GLU A 301 20.66 4.55 -17.08
C GLU A 301 20.49 5.92 -16.39
N ASP A 302 19.34 6.58 -16.58
CA ASP A 302 19.09 7.92 -16.07
C ASP A 302 18.67 7.90 -14.60
N THR A 303 19.26 8.79 -13.80
CA THR A 303 19.00 8.92 -12.36
C THR A 303 18.45 10.31 -12.04
N PHE A 304 17.39 10.36 -11.25
CA PHE A 304 16.77 11.60 -10.79
C PHE A 304 16.39 11.50 -9.31
N ARG A 305 16.05 12.63 -8.68
CA ARG A 305 15.76 12.68 -7.24
C ARG A 305 14.56 13.56 -6.92
N THR A 306 13.80 13.17 -5.91
CA THR A 306 12.82 14.04 -5.26
C THR A 306 13.36 14.49 -3.91
N ARG A 307 13.04 15.73 -3.48
CA ARG A 307 13.56 16.36 -2.26
C ARG A 307 12.46 17.08 -1.50
N GLY A 308 12.72 17.36 -0.23
CA GLY A 308 11.83 18.12 0.65
C GLY A 308 11.32 17.29 1.84
N GLY A 309 10.60 17.97 2.73
CA GLY A 309 9.94 17.31 3.87
C GLY A 309 8.87 16.32 3.42
N VAL A 310 8.49 15.40 4.30
CA VAL A 310 7.55 14.31 3.98
C VAL A 310 6.21 14.85 3.52
N GLY A 311 5.71 15.93 4.13
CA GLY A 311 4.46 16.56 3.68
C GLY A 311 4.55 17.10 2.25
N ALA A 312 5.69 17.68 1.88
CA ALA A 312 5.95 18.16 0.53
C ALA A 312 6.08 17.02 -0.49
N GLN A 313 6.71 15.91 -0.09
CA GLN A 313 6.84 14.70 -0.91
C GLN A 313 5.48 14.08 -1.24
N VAL A 314 4.58 14.00 -0.25
CA VAL A 314 3.23 13.45 -0.47
C VAL A 314 2.49 14.25 -1.54
N VAL A 315 2.49 15.58 -1.43
CA VAL A 315 1.86 16.48 -2.40
C VAL A 315 2.51 16.34 -3.78
N LEU A 316 3.85 16.38 -3.86
CA LEU A 316 4.59 16.24 -5.11
C LEU A 316 4.20 14.96 -5.87
N TRP A 317 4.26 13.82 -5.18
CA TRP A 317 4.03 12.51 -5.77
C TRP A 317 2.56 12.30 -6.15
N GLN A 318 1.61 12.70 -5.31
CA GLN A 318 0.18 12.60 -5.64
C GLN A 318 -0.17 13.40 -6.89
N TYR A 319 0.29 14.66 -7.00
CA TYR A 319 0.05 15.47 -8.19
C TYR A 319 0.73 14.92 -9.44
N ALA A 320 1.98 14.45 -9.32
CA ALA A 320 2.70 13.87 -10.44
C ALA A 320 2.02 12.58 -10.95
N VAL A 321 1.70 11.65 -10.05
CA VAL A 321 1.08 10.37 -10.43
C VAL A 321 -0.34 10.56 -10.97
N ALA A 322 -1.13 11.47 -10.39
CA ALA A 322 -2.44 11.79 -10.93
C ALA A 322 -2.33 12.40 -12.34
N THR A 323 -1.33 13.25 -12.58
CA THR A 323 -1.02 13.77 -13.92
C THR A 323 -0.63 12.66 -14.90
N VAL A 324 0.21 11.70 -14.47
CA VAL A 324 0.60 10.52 -15.27
C VAL A 324 -0.63 9.69 -15.64
N ALA A 325 -1.48 9.34 -14.66
CA ALA A 325 -2.69 8.57 -14.88
C ALA A 325 -3.62 9.26 -15.89
N ARG A 326 -3.76 10.59 -15.78
CA ARG A 326 -4.53 11.40 -16.73
C ARG A 326 -3.97 11.31 -18.15
N VAL A 327 -2.65 11.39 -18.33
CA VAL A 327 -2.03 11.27 -19.67
C VAL A 327 -2.27 9.87 -20.25
N LEU A 328 -2.20 8.84 -19.42
CA LEU A 328 -2.41 7.44 -19.81
C LEU A 328 -3.90 7.09 -20.01
N GLY A 329 -4.83 7.96 -19.60
CA GLY A 329 -6.27 7.67 -19.63
C GLY A 329 -6.71 6.65 -18.59
N ALA A 330 -5.92 6.44 -17.54
CA ALA A 330 -6.22 5.56 -16.41
C ALA A 330 -7.04 6.30 -15.33
N ASP A 331 -7.75 5.55 -14.51
CA ASP A 331 -8.36 6.04 -13.27
C ASP A 331 -7.32 5.96 -12.13
N PRO A 332 -6.75 7.08 -11.64
CA PRO A 332 -5.80 7.07 -10.54
C PRO A 332 -6.42 6.61 -9.21
N PHE A 333 -7.73 6.71 -9.08
CA PHE A 333 -8.47 6.59 -7.81
C PHE A 333 -9.17 5.25 -7.65
N ALA A 334 -9.13 4.40 -8.66
CA ALA A 334 -9.76 3.09 -8.61
C ALA A 334 -9.26 2.29 -7.38
N GLY A 335 -10.16 1.80 -6.53
CA GLY A 335 -9.80 1.10 -5.28
C GLY A 335 -9.00 -0.20 -5.49
N GLY A 336 -8.72 -0.98 -4.45
CA GLY A 336 -7.96 -2.24 -4.59
C GLY A 336 -8.56 -3.22 -5.60
N ALA A 337 -7.73 -4.18 -6.03
CA ALA A 337 -8.22 -5.29 -6.84
C ALA A 337 -9.45 -5.93 -6.16
N ARG A 338 -10.59 -5.95 -6.86
CA ARG A 338 -11.80 -6.58 -6.34
C ARG A 338 -11.54 -8.07 -6.26
N LEU A 339 -11.84 -8.64 -5.10
CA LEU A 339 -11.77 -10.08 -4.86
C LEU A 339 -13.06 -10.77 -5.31
N ALA A 340 -12.95 -12.00 -5.82
CA ALA A 340 -14.08 -12.83 -6.21
C ALA A 340 -14.99 -13.12 -5.00
N GLU A 341 -16.27 -13.37 -5.25
CA GLU A 341 -17.16 -13.88 -4.22
C GLU A 341 -16.94 -15.39 -4.03
N GLY A 342 -16.58 -15.79 -2.81
CA GLY A 342 -16.44 -17.19 -2.40
C GLY A 342 -15.00 -17.73 -2.45
N ASP A 343 -14.80 -18.86 -1.79
CA ASP A 343 -13.53 -19.60 -1.80
C ASP A 343 -13.54 -20.63 -2.94
N ASN A 344 -12.57 -20.53 -3.84
CA ASN A 344 -12.41 -21.47 -4.94
C ASN A 344 -10.91 -21.77 -5.16
N PRO A 345 -10.31 -22.59 -4.28
CA PRO A 345 -8.88 -22.87 -4.35
C PRO A 345 -8.55 -23.63 -5.63
N LEU A 346 -7.34 -23.41 -6.16
CA LEU A 346 -6.86 -24.15 -7.32
C LEU A 346 -6.77 -25.65 -7.01
N PRO A 347 -6.99 -26.52 -8.02
CA PRO A 347 -6.82 -27.96 -7.85
C PRO A 347 -5.41 -28.33 -7.37
N HIS A 348 -5.34 -29.15 -6.32
CA HIS A 348 -4.10 -29.78 -5.88
C HIS A 348 -3.48 -30.64 -6.98
N LYS A 349 -2.17 -30.51 -7.20
CA LYS A 349 -1.41 -31.28 -8.20
C LYS A 349 -0.39 -32.23 -7.57
N ALA A 350 0.45 -31.73 -6.67
CA ALA A 350 1.53 -32.50 -6.06
C ALA A 350 1.95 -31.90 -4.73
N VAL A 351 2.75 -32.65 -3.99
CA VAL A 351 3.45 -32.19 -2.79
C VAL A 351 4.95 -32.39 -3.01
N ASP A 352 5.73 -31.35 -2.74
CA ASP A 352 7.19 -31.37 -2.78
C ASP A 352 7.71 -30.77 -1.48
N GLY A 353 8.36 -31.61 -0.65
CA GLY A 353 8.70 -31.24 0.73
C GLY A 353 7.46 -30.82 1.53
N ASP A 354 7.49 -29.60 2.06
CA ASP A 354 6.41 -28.97 2.84
C ASP A 354 5.53 -28.03 2.01
N VAL A 355 5.64 -28.09 0.68
CA VAL A 355 4.88 -27.25 -0.25
C VAL A 355 3.87 -28.09 -1.02
N GLU A 356 2.60 -27.71 -0.93
CA GLU A 356 1.56 -28.17 -1.85
C GLU A 356 1.53 -27.29 -3.09
N ILE A 357 1.56 -27.93 -4.25
CA ILE A 357 1.51 -27.28 -5.55
C ILE A 357 0.07 -27.33 -6.05
N ARG A 358 -0.55 -26.16 -6.22
CA ARG A 358 -1.91 -26.00 -6.73
C ARG A 358 -1.90 -25.17 -8.01
N SER A 359 -2.55 -25.68 -9.06
CA SER A 359 -2.59 -24.98 -10.36
C SER A 359 -3.85 -25.35 -11.13
N VAL A 360 -4.17 -24.58 -12.18
CA VAL A 360 -5.23 -24.94 -13.13
C VAL A 360 -4.99 -26.32 -13.78
N ASP A 361 -6.06 -26.93 -14.29
CA ASP A 361 -6.01 -28.27 -14.90
C ASP A 361 -5.15 -28.32 -16.17
N GLY A 362 -4.40 -29.42 -16.34
CA GLY A 362 -3.49 -29.63 -17.47
C GLY A 362 -2.00 -29.38 -17.16
N SER A 363 -1.67 -28.75 -16.03
CA SER A 363 -0.30 -28.70 -15.50
C SER A 363 0.06 -29.99 -14.76
N HIS A 364 1.27 -30.52 -15.00
CA HIS A 364 1.74 -31.82 -14.47
C HIS A 364 3.05 -31.70 -13.68
N ALA A 365 3.35 -30.52 -13.14
CA ALA A 365 4.56 -30.30 -12.35
C ALA A 365 4.50 -31.09 -11.04
N GLY A 366 5.47 -31.99 -10.84
CA GLY A 366 5.61 -32.79 -9.63
C GLY A 366 6.53 -32.16 -8.57
N THR A 367 7.27 -31.10 -8.93
CA THR A 367 8.19 -30.38 -8.04
C THR A 367 7.94 -28.87 -8.13
N VAL A 368 8.35 -28.13 -7.10
CA VAL A 368 8.23 -26.66 -7.09
C VAL A 368 9.05 -26.04 -8.22
N VAL A 369 10.24 -26.57 -8.47
CA VAL A 369 11.13 -26.09 -9.55
C VAL A 369 10.44 -26.19 -10.90
N ASP A 370 9.87 -27.36 -11.20
CA ASP A 370 9.19 -27.59 -12.48
C ASP A 370 7.95 -26.70 -12.61
N ALA A 371 7.21 -26.49 -11.53
CA ALA A 371 6.05 -25.62 -11.52
C ALA A 371 6.42 -24.16 -11.82
N LEU A 372 7.50 -23.67 -11.20
CA LEU A 372 8.03 -22.32 -11.43
C LEU A 372 8.57 -22.16 -12.87
N ARG A 373 9.25 -23.17 -13.42
CA ARG A 373 9.70 -23.16 -14.82
C ARG A 373 8.53 -23.11 -15.80
N VAL A 374 7.53 -23.97 -15.62
CA VAL A 374 6.33 -24.00 -16.47
C VAL A 374 5.60 -22.65 -16.44
N LEU A 375 5.47 -22.04 -15.26
CA LEU A 375 4.87 -20.71 -15.14
C LEU A 375 5.71 -19.63 -15.83
N ALA A 376 7.03 -19.63 -15.62
CA ALA A 376 7.94 -18.66 -16.22
C ALA A 376 8.01 -18.78 -17.75
N ASP A 377 7.98 -20.00 -18.29
CA ASP A 377 7.96 -20.24 -19.73
C ASP A 377 6.63 -19.77 -20.35
N GLY A 378 5.52 -19.90 -19.61
CA GLY A 378 4.19 -19.46 -20.02
C GLY A 378 3.91 -17.96 -19.86
N ALA A 379 4.74 -17.23 -19.11
CA ALA A 379 4.53 -15.80 -18.89
C ALA A 379 4.81 -14.98 -20.16
N GLY A 380 3.89 -14.08 -20.54
CA GLY A 380 4.15 -13.14 -21.64
C GLY A 380 5.01 -11.94 -21.20
N GLY A 381 4.99 -11.61 -19.92
CA GLY A 381 5.61 -10.42 -19.33
C GLY A 381 6.30 -10.71 -18.00
N ALA A 382 5.93 -9.95 -16.97
CA ALA A 382 6.50 -10.03 -15.63
C ALA A 382 5.99 -11.25 -14.84
N LEU A 383 6.72 -11.59 -13.77
CA LEU A 383 6.27 -12.49 -12.72
C LEU A 383 5.91 -11.66 -11.47
N ALA A 384 4.76 -11.93 -10.88
CA ALA A 384 4.31 -11.29 -9.65
C ALA A 384 4.23 -12.32 -8.53
N VAL A 385 5.09 -12.18 -7.51
CA VAL A 385 5.03 -13.01 -6.30
C VAL A 385 4.19 -12.29 -5.25
N GLU A 386 3.11 -12.92 -4.83
CA GLU A 386 2.18 -12.43 -3.81
C GLU A 386 2.17 -13.38 -2.62
N ALA A 387 2.76 -12.96 -1.50
CA ALA A 387 2.86 -13.75 -0.28
C ALA A 387 1.77 -13.35 0.72
N TRP A 388 0.84 -14.27 0.98
CA TRP A 388 -0.19 -14.20 2.03
C TRP A 388 0.37 -14.88 3.30
N LEU A 389 1.39 -14.25 3.86
CA LEU A 389 2.21 -14.72 4.98
C LEU A 389 2.55 -13.52 5.89
N ASP A 390 3.17 -13.76 7.05
CA ASP A 390 3.56 -12.69 7.96
C ASP A 390 4.83 -11.96 7.48
N PRO A 391 4.79 -10.64 7.21
CA PRO A 391 5.97 -9.89 6.77
C PRO A 391 7.13 -9.84 7.77
N ARG A 392 6.89 -10.10 9.06
CA ARG A 392 7.87 -10.10 10.15
C ARG A 392 8.45 -11.49 10.37
N GLU A 393 7.61 -12.49 10.61
CA GLU A 393 8.05 -13.86 10.88
C GLU A 393 8.60 -14.52 9.61
N ASP A 394 7.91 -14.34 8.48
CA ASP A 394 8.24 -14.97 7.20
C ASP A 394 9.12 -14.08 6.31
N ALA A 395 9.75 -13.03 6.86
CA ALA A 395 10.48 -11.98 6.13
C ALA A 395 11.49 -12.50 5.08
N SER A 396 12.00 -13.72 5.26
CA SER A 396 12.86 -14.40 4.29
C SER A 396 12.19 -14.61 2.91
N ALA A 397 10.86 -14.69 2.83
CA ALA A 397 10.12 -14.80 1.57
C ALA A 397 10.39 -13.62 0.62
N ALA A 398 10.74 -12.44 1.15
CA ALA A 398 11.04 -11.27 0.33
C ALA A 398 12.22 -11.45 -0.64
N VAL A 399 13.09 -12.45 -0.40
CA VAL A 399 14.20 -12.77 -1.32
C VAL A 399 13.72 -13.49 -2.59
N LEU A 400 12.52 -14.06 -2.59
CA LEU A 400 12.01 -14.86 -3.72
C LEU A 400 11.93 -14.03 -5.00
N GLY A 401 11.42 -12.79 -4.94
CA GLY A 401 11.28 -11.93 -6.11
C GLY A 401 12.59 -11.68 -6.85
N PRO A 402 13.61 -11.08 -6.19
CA PRO A 402 14.93 -10.85 -6.80
C PRO A 402 15.60 -12.12 -7.31
N GLU A 403 15.49 -13.23 -6.58
CA GLU A 403 16.10 -14.50 -6.96
C GLU A 403 15.42 -15.13 -8.18
N ILE A 404 14.08 -15.14 -8.23
CA ILE A 404 13.31 -15.60 -9.39
C ILE A 404 13.63 -14.73 -10.61
N ALA A 405 13.69 -13.40 -10.47
CA ALA A 405 14.10 -12.50 -11.57
C ALA A 405 15.49 -12.87 -12.10
N ARG A 406 16.47 -13.07 -11.21
CA ARG A 406 17.84 -13.41 -11.58
C ARG A 406 17.93 -14.73 -12.35
N ARG A 407 17.16 -15.74 -11.96
CA ARG A 407 17.20 -17.08 -12.57
C ARG A 407 16.41 -17.19 -13.87
N THR A 408 15.24 -16.55 -13.92
CA THR A 408 14.35 -16.61 -15.09
C THR A 408 14.68 -15.55 -16.15
N GLY A 409 15.44 -14.51 -15.79
CA GLY A 409 15.68 -13.35 -16.66
C GLY A 409 14.46 -12.47 -16.89
N ARG A 410 13.35 -12.73 -16.17
CA ARG A 410 12.11 -11.97 -16.26
C ARG A 410 12.05 -10.90 -15.19
N PRO A 411 11.45 -9.72 -15.47
CA PRO A 411 11.08 -8.79 -14.42
C PRO A 411 10.18 -9.49 -13.41
N THR A 412 10.57 -9.50 -12.14
CA THR A 412 9.79 -10.11 -11.07
C THR A 412 9.60 -9.12 -9.93
N THR A 413 8.37 -8.98 -9.43
CA THR A 413 8.09 -8.27 -8.18
C THR A 413 7.80 -9.26 -7.07
N PHE A 414 8.05 -8.83 -5.84
CA PHE A 414 7.56 -9.49 -4.65
C PHE A 414 6.76 -8.48 -3.84
N GLY A 415 5.65 -8.92 -3.25
CA GLY A 415 5.06 -8.17 -2.15
C GLY A 415 4.12 -8.98 -1.28
N TRP A 416 3.84 -8.40 -0.12
CA TRP A 416 2.99 -8.98 0.91
C TRP A 416 1.52 -8.72 0.61
N ALA A 417 0.73 -9.77 0.42
CA ALA A 417 -0.70 -9.65 0.26
C ALA A 417 -1.39 -9.64 1.65
N PRO A 418 -2.55 -8.97 1.80
CA PRO A 418 -3.30 -8.27 0.77
C PRO A 418 -2.77 -6.87 0.39
N ARG A 419 -1.66 -6.39 0.98
CA ARG A 419 -1.12 -5.02 0.72
C ARG A 419 -0.82 -4.74 -0.75
N THR A 420 -0.31 -5.72 -1.48
CA THR A 420 -0.01 -5.59 -2.91
C THR A 420 -1.22 -5.34 -3.78
N LEU A 421 -2.43 -5.75 -3.36
CA LEU A 421 -3.65 -5.65 -4.16
C LEU A 421 -4.06 -4.20 -4.48
N ASP A 422 -3.59 -3.25 -3.67
CA ASP A 422 -3.80 -1.82 -3.87
C ASP A 422 -2.64 -1.12 -4.59
N GLY A 423 -1.48 -1.79 -4.74
CA GLY A 423 -0.23 -1.26 -5.32
C GLY A 423 0.24 -2.01 -6.57
N THR A 424 1.49 -2.51 -6.60
CA THR A 424 2.02 -3.31 -7.73
C THR A 424 1.20 -4.54 -8.10
N GLY A 425 0.51 -5.18 -7.16
CA GLY A 425 -0.41 -6.29 -7.48
C GLY A 425 -1.56 -5.84 -8.38
N ARG A 426 -2.05 -4.61 -8.22
CA ARG A 426 -3.00 -4.00 -9.15
C ARG A 426 -2.36 -3.74 -10.52
N HIS A 427 -1.18 -3.14 -10.55
CA HIS A 427 -0.44 -2.91 -11.80
C HIS A 427 -0.36 -4.18 -12.65
N HIS A 428 0.00 -5.29 -12.00
CA HIS A 428 0.13 -6.60 -12.64
C HIS A 428 -1.19 -7.17 -13.13
N ARG A 429 -2.28 -6.99 -12.37
CA ARG A 429 -3.62 -7.41 -12.77
C ARG A 429 -4.15 -6.60 -13.96
N ASP A 430 -3.81 -5.32 -14.03
CA ASP A 430 -4.17 -4.43 -15.14
C ASP A 430 -3.27 -4.68 -16.39
N THR A 431 -2.17 -5.43 -16.24
CA THR A 431 -1.24 -5.79 -17.32
C THR A 431 -1.53 -7.18 -17.89
N ALA A 432 -1.71 -7.27 -19.21
CA ALA A 432 -2.24 -8.48 -19.87
C ALA A 432 -1.38 -9.76 -19.70
N ASP A 433 -0.07 -9.59 -19.59
CA ASP A 433 0.90 -10.68 -19.78
C ASP A 433 1.58 -11.17 -18.49
N THR A 434 1.11 -10.69 -17.33
CA THR A 434 1.70 -11.05 -16.03
C THR A 434 1.26 -12.44 -15.58
N ALA A 435 2.22 -13.24 -15.10
CA ALA A 435 1.96 -14.49 -14.42
C ALA A 435 2.18 -14.35 -12.90
N PHE A 436 1.44 -15.10 -12.10
CA PHE A 436 1.36 -14.92 -10.66
C PHE A 436 1.84 -16.17 -9.92
N VAL A 437 2.72 -15.98 -8.94
CA VAL A 437 3.05 -16.96 -7.90
C VAL A 437 2.41 -16.50 -6.61
N VAL A 438 1.34 -17.18 -6.19
CA VAL A 438 0.66 -16.90 -4.93
C VAL A 438 1.18 -17.86 -3.88
N VAL A 439 1.78 -17.34 -2.82
CA VAL A 439 2.27 -18.13 -1.69
C VAL A 439 1.31 -17.96 -0.52
N THR A 440 0.81 -19.06 0.02
CA THR A 440 -0.04 -19.10 1.23
C THR A 440 0.57 -20.09 2.23
N GLY A 441 0.18 -20.10 3.49
CA GLY A 441 0.65 -21.14 4.40
C GLY A 441 -0.06 -21.17 5.74
N ASP A 442 -0.09 -22.36 6.33
CA ASP A 442 -0.68 -22.63 7.64
C ASP A 442 0.20 -22.00 8.73
N SER A 443 -0.43 -21.30 9.67
CA SER A 443 0.24 -20.68 10.79
C SER A 443 0.26 -21.59 12.02
N GLU A 444 1.38 -21.63 12.75
CA GLU A 444 1.40 -22.26 14.08
C GLU A 444 0.61 -21.45 15.12
N HIS A 445 0.23 -20.22 14.74
CA HIS A 445 -0.42 -19.20 15.56
C HIS A 445 -1.93 -19.08 15.28
N ASP A 446 -2.56 -20.06 14.62
CA ASP A 446 -3.97 -19.94 14.24
C ASP A 446 -4.87 -19.66 15.45
N HIS A 447 -5.60 -18.55 15.35
CA HIS A 447 -6.43 -18.02 16.42
C HIS A 447 -7.90 -18.22 16.06
N ASP A 448 -8.69 -18.69 17.02
CA ASP A 448 -10.13 -18.90 16.81
C ASP A 448 -10.83 -17.59 16.39
N ALA A 449 -11.60 -17.66 15.31
CA ALA A 449 -12.42 -16.56 14.83
C ALA A 449 -13.79 -16.53 15.54
N PRO A 450 -14.31 -15.35 15.93
CA PRO A 450 -15.69 -15.21 16.39
C PRO A 450 -16.69 -15.74 15.34
N GLY A 451 -17.42 -16.81 15.68
CA GLY A 451 -18.34 -17.48 14.76
C GLY A 451 -17.90 -18.87 14.27
N GLY A 452 -16.69 -19.30 14.66
CA GLY A 452 -16.11 -20.61 14.33
C GLY A 452 -15.12 -20.54 13.16
N GLY A 453 -14.20 -21.53 13.11
CA GLY A 453 -13.04 -21.49 12.22
C GLY A 453 -11.86 -20.71 12.83
N GLY A 454 -10.75 -20.66 12.11
CA GLY A 454 -9.53 -19.93 12.47
C GLY A 454 -9.33 -18.66 11.67
N LEU A 455 -8.32 -17.88 12.02
CA LEU A 455 -7.84 -16.75 11.22
C LEU A 455 -7.18 -17.22 9.92
N ASP A 456 -6.55 -18.39 9.94
CA ASP A 456 -5.99 -19.01 8.73
C ASP A 456 -7.09 -19.26 7.69
N ASP A 457 -8.31 -19.64 8.10
CA ASP A 457 -9.44 -19.79 7.18
C ASP A 457 -9.80 -18.47 6.50
N ILE A 458 -9.71 -17.35 7.21
CA ILE A 458 -10.00 -16.01 6.67
C ILE A 458 -8.93 -15.63 5.63
N VAL A 459 -7.65 -15.81 5.97
CA VAL A 459 -6.54 -15.54 5.05
C VAL A 459 -6.61 -16.43 3.83
N ALA A 460 -6.89 -17.73 4.01
CA ALA A 460 -7.06 -18.70 2.94
C ALA A 460 -8.22 -18.32 2.01
N ALA A 461 -9.37 -17.91 2.56
CA ALA A 461 -10.52 -17.47 1.78
C ALA A 461 -10.20 -16.19 0.97
N GLN A 462 -9.50 -15.22 1.55
CA GLN A 462 -9.08 -14.01 0.83
C GLN A 462 -8.09 -14.33 -0.30
N ALA A 463 -7.10 -15.19 -0.03
CA ALA A 463 -6.14 -15.64 -1.03
C ALA A 463 -6.82 -16.46 -2.15
N GLY A 464 -7.76 -17.33 -1.79
CA GLY A 464 -8.57 -18.12 -2.72
C GLY A 464 -9.39 -17.24 -3.65
N ALA A 465 -10.06 -16.22 -3.10
CA ALA A 465 -10.80 -15.23 -3.88
C ALA A 465 -9.88 -14.46 -4.85
N ALA A 466 -8.70 -14.03 -4.39
CA ALA A 466 -7.72 -13.34 -5.24
C ALA A 466 -7.22 -14.23 -6.40
N VAL A 467 -6.98 -15.50 -6.12
CA VAL A 467 -6.60 -16.50 -7.13
C VAL A 467 -7.74 -16.75 -8.12
N ALA A 468 -8.98 -16.84 -7.64
CA ALA A 468 -10.15 -17.04 -8.48
C ALA A 468 -10.34 -15.90 -9.50
N ASP A 469 -10.11 -14.63 -9.12
CA ASP A 469 -10.15 -13.52 -10.06
C ASP A 469 -9.06 -13.60 -11.13
N LEU A 470 -7.84 -13.99 -10.73
CA LEU A 470 -6.74 -14.18 -11.66
C LEU A 470 -7.11 -15.25 -12.70
N VAL A 471 -7.68 -16.38 -12.27
CA VAL A 471 -8.17 -17.44 -13.16
C VAL A 471 -9.29 -16.92 -14.06
N ALA A 472 -10.28 -16.20 -13.51
CA ALA A 472 -11.40 -15.65 -14.27
C ALA A 472 -10.94 -14.62 -15.33
N ALA A 473 -9.87 -13.87 -15.04
CA ALA A 473 -9.21 -12.97 -15.98
C ALA A 473 -8.26 -13.68 -16.96
N GLY A 474 -8.14 -15.01 -16.89
CA GLY A 474 -7.28 -15.80 -17.77
C GLY A 474 -5.78 -15.63 -17.48
N ARG A 475 -5.40 -15.19 -16.29
CA ARG A 475 -4.01 -15.02 -15.89
C ARG A 475 -3.37 -16.37 -15.54
N PRO A 476 -2.12 -16.64 -15.97
CA PRO A 476 -1.36 -17.78 -15.46
C PRO A 476 -1.11 -17.61 -13.96
N VAL A 477 -1.55 -18.58 -13.16
CA VAL A 477 -1.40 -18.55 -11.71
C VAL A 477 -0.93 -19.89 -11.19
N LEU A 478 0.06 -19.84 -10.31
CA LEU A 478 0.59 -20.95 -9.52
C LEU A 478 0.36 -20.61 -8.06
N ASN A 479 -0.33 -21.47 -7.31
CA ASN A 479 -0.43 -21.34 -5.86
C ASN A 479 0.49 -22.38 -5.19
N LEU A 480 1.37 -21.89 -4.32
CA LEU A 480 2.32 -22.68 -3.53
C LEU A 480 1.93 -22.53 -2.06
N HIS A 481 1.28 -23.55 -1.51
CA HIS A 481 0.77 -23.53 -0.15
C HIS A 481 1.75 -24.25 0.79
N LEU A 482 2.22 -23.54 1.82
CA LEU A 482 3.18 -24.03 2.80
C LEU A 482 2.41 -24.68 3.96
N ARG A 483 2.50 -25.99 4.09
CA ARG A 483 1.84 -26.72 5.21
C ARG A 483 2.54 -26.50 6.55
N ASP A 484 3.81 -26.11 6.46
CA ASP A 484 4.64 -25.57 7.53
C ASP A 484 5.37 -24.39 6.90
N ARG A 485 5.16 -23.17 7.40
CA ARG A 485 5.73 -21.95 6.80
C ARG A 485 7.26 -22.03 6.75
N LEU A 486 7.91 -22.47 7.82
CA LEU A 486 9.36 -22.53 7.90
C LEU A 486 9.94 -23.56 6.93
N GLY A 487 9.50 -24.81 6.98
CA GLY A 487 9.92 -25.90 6.08
C GLY A 487 9.55 -25.63 4.62
N GLY A 488 8.39 -25.01 4.39
CA GLY A 488 7.92 -24.58 3.09
C GLY A 488 8.82 -23.51 2.47
N LEU A 489 9.20 -22.48 3.22
CA LEU A 489 10.13 -21.44 2.75
C LEU A 489 11.52 -21.99 2.44
N VAL A 490 12.02 -22.95 3.24
CA VAL A 490 13.27 -23.66 2.93
C VAL A 490 13.17 -24.43 1.61
N THR A 491 12.04 -25.08 1.37
CA THR A 491 11.77 -25.83 0.13
C THR A 491 11.68 -24.90 -1.08
N LEU A 492 10.94 -23.79 -0.96
CA LEU A 492 10.86 -22.73 -1.97
C LEU A 492 12.24 -22.14 -2.29
N ALA A 493 13.02 -21.79 -1.27
CA ALA A 493 14.35 -21.21 -1.46
C ALA A 493 15.29 -22.15 -2.22
N ARG A 494 15.28 -23.46 -1.89
CA ARG A 494 16.05 -24.47 -2.64
C ARG A 494 15.59 -24.57 -4.08
N ALA A 495 14.28 -24.64 -4.31
CA ALA A 495 13.72 -24.72 -5.64
C ALA A 495 14.10 -23.50 -6.50
N VAL A 496 14.05 -22.29 -5.93
CA VAL A 496 14.47 -21.07 -6.62
C VAL A 496 15.98 -21.07 -6.90
N GLN A 497 16.83 -21.68 -6.08
CA GLN A 497 18.25 -21.83 -6.40
C GLN A 497 18.53 -22.86 -7.52
N GLU A 498 17.57 -23.74 -7.80
CA GLU A 498 17.66 -24.74 -8.87
C GLU A 498 17.03 -24.28 -10.20
N LEU A 499 16.24 -23.20 -10.18
CA LEU A 499 15.80 -22.47 -11.40
C LEU A 499 17.01 -22.01 -12.21
#